data_AF-Q33076-F1
#
_entry.id   AF-Q33076-F1
#
_cell.length_a   1.000
_cell.length_b   1.000
_cell.length_c   1.000
_cell.angle_alpha   90.00
_cell.angle_beta   90.00
_cell.angle_gamma   90.00
#
_symmetry.space_group_name_H-M   'P 1'
#
loop_
_entity.id
_entity.type
_entity.pdbx_description
1 polymer ?
#
loop_
_entity_poly.entity_id
_entity_poly.type
_entity_poly.pdbx_seq_one_letter_code
_entity_poly.pdbx_strand_id
1 'polypeptide(L)'
;KRSLRDLGIPVNQIIPEGGSLKDLKDLPRAWFNIVPYREVGLMTATFLEKEYGMPYVSVTPMGILDTAEFISQVEKLVNAWASVLSEERVNYMLYIQNQTRFV
;
A
#
# COMPACT_ATOMS: atom_id res chain seq x y z
N LYS A 1 3.63 -4.58 -8.40
CA LYS A 1 3.73 -5.88 -7.68
C LYS A 1 5.12 -6.14 -7.09
N ARG A 2 6.22 -5.93 -7.83
CA ARG A 2 7.59 -6.24 -7.36
C ARG A 2 7.93 -5.59 -6.01
N SER A 3 7.82 -4.26 -5.91
CA SER A 3 8.17 -3.54 -4.67
C SER A 3 7.39 -4.04 -3.44
N LEU A 4 6.09 -4.35 -3.59
CA LEU A 4 5.29 -4.87 -2.48
C LEU A 4 5.76 -6.26 -2.04
N ARG A 5 6.14 -7.13 -2.99
CA ARG A 5 6.72 -8.44 -2.65
C ARG A 5 8.05 -8.30 -1.95
N ASP A 6 8.90 -7.37 -2.41
CA ASP A 6 10.20 -7.10 -1.79
C ASP A 6 10.04 -6.55 -0.36
N LEU A 7 8.96 -5.83 -0.08
CA LEU A 7 8.55 -5.38 1.25
C LEU A 7 7.80 -6.47 2.07
N GLY A 8 7.56 -7.66 1.52
CA GLY A 8 6.81 -8.72 2.20
C GLY A 8 5.29 -8.48 2.32
N ILE A 9 4.73 -7.54 1.54
CA ILE A 9 3.32 -7.16 1.58
C ILE A 9 2.54 -7.96 0.52
N PRO A 10 1.68 -8.92 0.93
CA PRO A 10 0.85 -9.66 -0.01
C PRO A 10 -0.25 -8.75 -0.59
N VAL A 11 -0.59 -8.97 -1.86
CA VAL A 11 -1.68 -8.26 -2.52
C VAL A 11 -2.95 -9.11 -2.43
N ASN A 12 -3.97 -8.58 -1.76
CA ASN A 12 -5.27 -9.24 -1.62
C ASN A 12 -6.05 -9.24 -2.94
N GLN A 13 -6.25 -8.05 -3.53
CA GLN A 13 -6.95 -7.88 -4.80
C GLN A 13 -6.38 -6.71 -5.60
N ILE A 14 -6.58 -6.77 -6.92
CA ILE A 14 -6.31 -5.66 -7.85
C ILE A 14 -7.60 -5.40 -8.62
N ILE A 15 -8.00 -4.13 -8.65
CA ILE A 15 -9.18 -3.67 -9.38
C ILE A 15 -8.80 -2.43 -10.20
N PRO A 16 -9.45 -2.20 -11.36
CA PRO A 16 -10.41 -3.09 -12.02
C PRO A 16 -9.74 -4.20 -12.85
N GLU A 17 -8.43 -4.10 -13.10
CA GLU A 17 -7.69 -5.03 -13.97
C GLU A 17 -7.73 -6.47 -13.43
N GLY A 18 -8.37 -7.37 -14.16
CA GLY A 18 -8.46 -8.79 -13.83
C GLY A 18 -9.43 -9.12 -12.68
N GLY A 19 -10.12 -8.14 -12.11
CA GLY A 19 -11.08 -8.36 -11.01
C GLY A 19 -12.42 -8.90 -11.51
N SER A 20 -12.91 -9.98 -10.92
CA SER A 20 -14.30 -10.39 -11.08
C SER A 20 -15.20 -9.62 -10.11
N LEU A 21 -16.46 -9.38 -10.48
CA LEU A 21 -17.47 -8.88 -9.52
C LEU A 21 -17.59 -9.80 -8.29
N LYS A 22 -17.29 -11.10 -8.45
CA LYS A 22 -17.29 -12.08 -7.37
C LYS A 22 -16.20 -11.81 -6.32
N ASP A 23 -15.13 -11.12 -6.70
CA ASP A 23 -13.96 -10.85 -5.87
C ASP A 23 -14.13 -9.56 -5.05
N LEU A 24 -15.10 -8.71 -5.40
CA LEU A 24 -15.35 -7.44 -4.70
C LEU A 24 -15.67 -7.62 -3.21
N LYS A 25 -16.33 -8.73 -2.85
CA LYS A 25 -16.62 -9.09 -1.46
C LYS A 25 -15.36 -9.26 -0.62
N ASP A 26 -14.22 -9.57 -1.24
CA ASP A 26 -12.96 -9.80 -0.57
C ASP A 26 -12.14 -8.51 -0.41
N LEU A 27 -12.56 -7.37 -0.99
CA LEU A 27 -11.85 -6.09 -0.83
C LEU A 27 -11.60 -5.71 0.64
N PRO A 28 -12.60 -5.80 1.55
CA PRO A 28 -12.42 -5.39 2.96
C PRO A 28 -11.48 -6.30 3.76
N ARG A 29 -10.96 -7.38 3.17
CA ARG A 29 -9.96 -8.23 3.81
C ARG A 29 -8.56 -7.62 3.80
N ALA A 30 -8.32 -6.63 2.95
CA ALA A 30 -7.05 -5.91 2.92
C ALA A 30 -6.95 -4.93 4.09
N TRP A 31 -5.72 -4.71 4.57
CA TRP A 31 -5.46 -3.78 5.69
C TRP A 31 -5.43 -2.32 5.26
N PHE A 32 -5.11 -2.07 3.99
CA PHE A 32 -5.08 -0.75 3.37
C PHE A 32 -5.09 -0.88 1.84
N ASN A 33 -5.38 0.22 1.15
CA ASN A 33 -5.39 0.30 -0.31
C ASN A 33 -4.17 1.07 -0.83
N ILE A 34 -3.75 0.76 -2.06
CA ILE A 34 -2.74 1.54 -2.79
C ILE A 34 -3.37 2.06 -4.07
N VAL A 35 -3.23 3.36 -4.29
CA VAL A 35 -3.72 4.05 -5.49
C VAL A 35 -2.50 4.58 -6.24
N PRO A 36 -1.98 3.84 -7.25
CA PRO A 36 -0.80 4.27 -8.00
C PRO A 36 -1.02 5.59 -8.74
N TYR A 37 -2.25 5.83 -9.20
CA TYR A 37 -2.65 7.02 -9.96
C TYR A 37 -3.94 7.59 -9.38
N ARG A 38 -3.87 8.81 -8.85
CA ARG A 38 -4.99 9.46 -8.14
C ARG A 38 -6.19 9.66 -9.05
N GLU A 39 -5.95 9.85 -10.33
CA GLU A 39 -6.94 10.13 -11.38
C GLU A 39 -7.93 8.98 -11.58
N VAL A 40 -7.51 7.73 -11.33
CA VAL A 40 -8.34 6.54 -11.64
C VAL A 40 -8.78 5.75 -10.42
N GLY A 41 -8.15 5.93 -9.25
CA GLY A 41 -8.45 5.11 -8.08
C GLY A 41 -8.81 5.86 -6.80
N LEU A 42 -8.64 7.19 -6.75
CA LEU A 42 -8.79 7.94 -5.51
C LEU A 42 -10.22 7.88 -4.97
N MET A 43 -11.23 8.05 -5.83
CA MET A 43 -12.64 7.97 -5.42
C MET A 43 -12.99 6.63 -4.79
N THR A 44 -12.50 5.52 -5.37
CA THR A 44 -12.72 4.18 -4.83
C THR A 44 -12.03 4.01 -3.48
N ALA A 45 -10.80 4.48 -3.33
CA ALA A 45 -10.09 4.40 -2.06
C ALA A 45 -10.76 5.26 -0.97
N THR A 46 -11.21 6.48 -1.28
CA THR A 46 -11.98 7.32 -0.35
C THR A 46 -13.29 6.67 0.05
N PHE A 47 -13.98 6.01 -0.88
CA PHE A 47 -15.19 5.24 -0.56
C PHE A 47 -14.87 4.09 0.40
N LEU A 48 -13.82 3.31 0.14
CA LEU A 48 -13.42 2.20 1.01
C LEU A 48 -12.95 2.68 2.40
N GLU A 49 -12.29 3.83 2.46
CA GLU A 49 -11.91 4.46 3.74
C GLU A 49 -13.15 4.84 4.55
N LYS A 50 -14.14 5.47 3.91
CA LYS A 50 -15.37 5.91 4.59
C LYS A 50 -16.25 4.74 5.04
N GLU A 51 -16.44 3.75 4.18
CA GLU A 51 -17.41 2.67 4.43
C GLU A 51 -16.81 1.48 5.19
N TYR A 52 -15.51 1.20 5.02
CA TYR A 52 -14.84 0.06 5.63
C TYR A 52 -13.68 0.43 6.55
N GLY A 53 -13.39 1.73 6.74
CA GLY A 53 -12.27 2.18 7.57
C GLY A 53 -10.90 1.81 7.00
N MET A 54 -10.82 1.53 5.70
CA MET A 54 -9.58 1.09 5.05
C MET A 54 -8.72 2.30 4.64
N PRO A 55 -7.59 2.57 5.30
CA PRO A 55 -6.71 3.65 4.90
C PRO A 55 -6.11 3.37 3.52
N TYR A 56 -5.56 4.40 2.87
CA TYR A 56 -4.92 4.25 1.56
C TYR A 56 -3.67 5.10 1.40
N VAL A 57 -2.78 4.62 0.53
CA VAL A 57 -1.60 5.36 0.06
C VAL A 57 -1.84 5.77 -1.38
N SER A 58 -1.81 7.08 -1.66
CA SER A 58 -2.05 7.64 -3.00
C SER A 58 -0.84 8.36 -3.61
N VAL A 59 0.32 8.27 -2.94
CA VAL A 59 1.59 8.76 -3.48
C VAL A 59 1.99 7.84 -4.63
N THR A 60 2.14 8.43 -5.81
CA THR A 60 2.68 7.73 -6.98
C THR A 60 4.19 7.57 -6.79
N PRO A 61 4.74 6.34 -6.75
CA PRO A 61 6.17 6.12 -6.54
C PRO A 61 6.96 6.44 -7.81
N MET A 62 7.20 7.74 -8.05
CA MET A 62 7.92 8.24 -9.22
C MET A 62 9.19 8.98 -8.80
N GLY A 63 10.34 8.48 -9.23
CA GLY A 63 11.63 8.99 -8.78
C GLY A 63 11.91 8.67 -7.31
N ILE A 64 13.03 9.16 -6.80
CA ILE A 64 13.57 8.75 -5.51
C ILE A 64 12.72 9.26 -4.34
N LEU A 65 12.35 10.54 -4.37
CA LEU A 65 11.64 11.20 -3.28
C LEU A 65 10.24 10.61 -3.09
N ASP A 66 9.44 10.53 -4.15
CA ASP A 66 8.07 10.01 -4.05
C ASP A 66 8.07 8.51 -3.76
N THR A 67 9.09 7.76 -4.22
CA THR A 67 9.24 6.35 -3.83
C THR A 67 9.56 6.20 -2.35
N ALA A 68 10.45 7.05 -1.80
CA ALA A 68 10.74 7.05 -0.37
C ALA A 68 9.51 7.45 0.47
N GLU A 69 8.75 8.45 0.02
CA GLU A 69 7.51 8.85 0.67
C GLU A 69 6.46 7.73 0.61
N PHE A 70 6.27 7.10 -0.55
CA PHE A 70 5.38 5.95 -0.72
C PHE A 70 5.73 4.83 0.26
N ILE A 71 7.01 4.44 0.35
CA ILE A 71 7.45 3.37 1.26
C ILE A 71 7.27 3.78 2.73
N SER A 72 7.55 5.04 3.07
CA SER A 72 7.36 5.58 4.42
C SER A 72 5.89 5.56 4.86
N GLN A 73 4.97 5.94 3.97
CA GLN A 73 3.53 5.86 4.25
C GLN A 73 3.07 4.40 4.42
N VAL A 74 3.58 3.49 3.58
CA VAL A 74 3.31 2.05 3.71
C VAL A 74 3.85 1.51 5.04
N GLU A 75 5.07 1.85 5.43
CA GLU A 75 5.66 1.47 6.72
C GLU A 75 4.78 1.91 7.89
N LYS A 76 4.31 3.16 7.87
CA LYS A 76 3.44 3.70 8.91
C LYS A 76 2.14 2.90 9.05
N LEU A 77 1.51 2.53 7.93
CA LEU A 77 0.28 1.73 7.94
C LEU A 77 0.55 0.31 8.43
N VAL A 78 1.61 -0.34 7.94
CA VAL A 78 1.97 -1.70 8.38
C VAL A 78 2.28 -1.70 9.88
N ASN A 79 3.04 -0.73 10.39
CA ASN A 79 3.40 -0.65 11.79
C ASN A 79 2.22 -0.29 12.71
N ALA A 80 1.24 0.47 12.21
CA ALA A 80 0.00 0.71 12.96
C ALA A 80 -0.73 -0.62 13.24
N TRP A 81 -0.86 -1.48 12.22
CA TRP A 81 -1.46 -2.80 12.38
C TRP A 81 -0.56 -3.78 13.13
N ALA A 82 0.75 -3.74 12.89
CA ALA A 82 1.71 -4.57 13.60
C ALA A 82 1.60 -4.33 15.09
N SER A 83 1.57 -3.08 15.56
CA SER A 83 1.47 -2.75 16.99
C SER A 83 0.24 -3.34 17.71
N VAL A 84 -0.80 -3.72 16.95
CA VAL A 84 -2.00 -4.39 17.46
C VAL A 84 -1.87 -5.90 17.46
N LEU A 85 -1.11 -6.47 16.50
CA LEU A 85 -1.02 -7.92 16.25
C LEU A 85 0.27 -8.57 16.74
N SER A 86 1.36 -7.82 16.83
CA SER A 86 2.73 -8.27 17.11
C SER A 86 3.57 -7.13 17.71
N GLU A 87 4.59 -7.46 18.49
CA GLU A 87 5.54 -6.46 19.00
C GLU A 87 6.59 -6.06 17.96
N GLU A 88 6.69 -6.81 16.85
CA GLU A 88 7.67 -6.58 15.81
C GLU A 88 7.22 -5.50 14.82
N ARG A 89 8.05 -4.46 14.66
CA ARG A 89 7.85 -3.40 13.67
C ARG A 89 8.75 -3.61 12.46
N VAL A 90 8.22 -3.35 11.28
CA VAL A 90 9.01 -3.33 10.05
C VAL A 90 9.75 -2.00 9.94
N ASN A 91 10.97 -2.05 9.42
CA ASN A 91 11.77 -0.87 9.09
C ASN A 91 12.28 -1.02 7.65
N TYR A 92 11.74 -0.21 6.75
CA TYR A 92 12.07 -0.19 5.34
C TYR A 92 13.10 0.89 4.99
N MET A 93 13.66 1.60 5.98
CA MET A 93 14.67 2.64 5.74
C MET A 93 15.88 2.09 4.98
N LEU A 94 16.34 0.87 5.32
CA LEU A 94 17.43 0.21 4.60
C LEU A 94 17.08 -0.07 3.13
N TYR A 95 15.82 -0.46 2.87
CA TYR A 95 15.34 -0.70 1.52
C TYR A 95 15.30 0.61 0.71
N ILE A 96 14.81 1.71 1.30
CA ILE A 96 14.83 3.04 0.68
C ILE A 96 16.28 3.45 0.33
N GLN A 97 17.21 3.33 1.28
CA GLN A 97 18.62 3.68 1.06
C GLN A 97 19.27 2.85 -0.06
N ASN A 98 18.96 1.56 -0.14
CA ASN A 98 19.48 0.71 -1.20
C ASN A 98 18.95 1.12 -2.58
N GLN A 99 17.72 1.64 -2.66
CA GLN A 99 17.17 2.18 -3.91
C GLN A 99 17.77 3.54 -4.30
N THR A 100 18.24 4.35 -3.33
CA THR A 100 18.80 5.66 -3.62
C THR A 100 20.30 5.63 -3.95
N ARG A 101 21.04 4.62 -3.45
CA ARG A 101 22.52 4.60 -3.49
C ARG A 101 23.13 4.38 -4.89
N PHE A 102 22.36 3.89 -5.85
CA PHE A 102 22.85 3.51 -7.18
C PHE A 102 22.30 4.38 -8.31
N VAL A 103 21.81 5.57 -7.99
CA VAL A 103 21.45 6.61 -8.98
C VAL A 103 22.59 7.60 -9.09
#